data_AF-A0A433NCH1-F1
#
_entry.id   AF-A0A433NCH1-F1
#
_cell.length_a   1.000
_cell.length_b   1.000
_cell.length_c   1.000
_cell.angle_alpha   90.00
_cell.angle_beta   90.00
_cell.angle_gamma   90.00
#
_symmetry.space_group_name_H-M   'P 1'
#
loop_
_entity.id
_entity.type
_entity.pdbx_description
1 polymer ?
#
loop_
_entity_poly.entity_id
_entity_poly.type
_entity_poly.pdbx_seq_one_letter_code
_entity_poly.pdbx_strand_id
1 'polypeptide(L)'
;MEDNKEKKIHRTANPGDVISQQPQSIEEKSQQQAVNAPDITGDQIEVPTYFVVEEPDGEKKALHHVKDAEEISDVIREARVDEEGNRQWW
;
A
#
# COMPACT_ATOMS: atom_id res chain seq x y z
N MET A 1 15.32 -32.26 10.34
CA MET A 1 14.68 -31.24 11.19
C MET A 1 15.45 -29.97 10.96
N GLU A 2 14.83 -29.07 10.20
CA GLU A 2 15.36 -27.79 9.75
C GLU A 2 15.43 -26.80 10.90
N ASP A 3 16.64 -26.33 11.20
CA ASP A 3 16.85 -25.08 11.93
C ASP A 3 17.15 -23.97 10.90
N ASN A 4 16.13 -23.57 10.14
CA ASN A 4 16.20 -22.35 9.33
C ASN A 4 16.01 -21.14 10.24
N LYS A 5 17.02 -20.83 11.07
CA LYS A 5 17.10 -19.55 11.77
C LYS A 5 17.30 -18.47 10.72
N GLU A 6 16.19 -17.90 10.24
CA GLU A 6 16.18 -16.67 9.47
C GLU A 6 17.12 -15.67 10.14
N LYS A 7 18.24 -15.37 9.47
CA LYS A 7 19.16 -14.33 9.92
C LYS A 7 18.32 -13.09 10.15
N LYS A 8 18.25 -12.61 11.39
CA LYS A 8 17.64 -11.34 11.77
C LYS A 8 18.47 -10.23 11.11
N ILE A 9 18.22 -9.99 9.83
CA ILE A 9 18.78 -8.86 9.11
C ILE A 9 18.15 -7.64 9.78
N HIS A 10 18.95 -6.78 10.38
CA HIS A 10 18.46 -5.50 10.90
C HIS A 10 18.03 -4.67 9.68
N ARG A 11 16.80 -4.89 9.23
CA ARG A 11 16.18 -4.13 8.14
C ARG A 11 15.77 -2.78 8.70
N THR A 12 16.16 -1.71 8.02
CA THR A 12 15.72 -0.34 8.33
C THR A 12 14.23 -0.14 8.05
N ALA A 13 13.65 -0.97 7.17
CA ALA A 13 12.24 -0.97 6.80
C ALA A 13 11.50 -2.15 7.42
N ASN A 14 10.19 -1.99 7.67
CA ASN A 14 9.38 -3.11 8.15
C ASN A 14 9.29 -4.19 7.06
N PRO A 15 9.14 -5.47 7.44
CA PRO A 15 9.02 -6.56 6.46
C PRO A 15 7.89 -6.35 5.44
N GLY A 16 6.78 -5.72 5.86
CA GLY A 16 5.64 -5.39 4.99
C GLY A 16 5.85 -4.18 4.07
N ASP A 17 6.92 -3.40 4.28
CA ASP A 17 7.33 -2.30 3.39
C ASP A 17 8.28 -2.78 2.27
N VAL A 18 8.70 -4.04 2.33
CA VAL A 18 9.64 -4.61 1.35
C VAL A 18 8.87 -5.07 0.13
N ILE A 19 9.11 -4.38 -0.99
CA ILE A 19 8.56 -4.77 -2.29
C ILE A 19 9.16 -6.12 -2.73
N SER A 20 8.28 -7.06 -3.06
CA SER A 20 8.69 -8.34 -3.65
C SER A 20 9.40 -8.10 -4.99
N GLN A 21 10.51 -8.80 -5.21
CA GLN A 21 11.24 -8.79 -6.48
C GLN A 21 10.47 -9.53 -7.58
N GLN A 22 9.47 -10.33 -7.21
CA GLN A 22 8.63 -11.07 -8.14
C GLN A 22 7.44 -10.20 -8.58
N PRO A 23 7.02 -10.27 -9.86
CA PRO A 23 5.80 -9.61 -10.30
C PRO A 23 4.60 -10.21 -9.55
N GLN A 24 3.73 -9.34 -9.03
CA GLN A 24 2.52 -9.71 -8.29
C GLN A 24 1.31 -9.03 -8.92
N SER A 25 0.17 -9.72 -8.91
CA SER A 25 -1.10 -9.20 -9.41
C SER A 25 -1.63 -8.08 -8.51
N ILE A 26 -2.55 -7.26 -9.04
CA ILE A 26 -3.18 -6.17 -8.27
C ILE A 26 -3.92 -6.71 -7.04
N GLU A 27 -4.61 -7.84 -7.18
CA GLU A 27 -5.32 -8.51 -6.08
C GLU A 27 -4.35 -8.95 -4.97
N GLU A 28 -3.19 -9.50 -5.33
CA GLU A 28 -2.16 -9.91 -4.38
C GLU A 28 -1.50 -8.72 -3.68
N LYS A 29 -1.32 -7.60 -4.39
CA LYS A 29 -0.81 -6.35 -3.80
C LYS A 29 -1.82 -5.71 -2.85
N SER A 30 -3.11 -5.79 -3.16
CA SER A 30 -4.19 -5.25 -2.33
C SER A 30 -4.32 -5.93 -0.96
N GLN A 31 -3.87 -7.19 -0.84
CA GLN A 31 -3.92 -7.93 0.42
C GLN A 31 -2.65 -7.75 1.28
N GLN A 32 -1.63 -7.05 0.78
CA GLN A 32 -0.39 -6.86 1.51
C GLN A 32 -0.53 -5.81 2.61
N GLN A 33 -0.07 -6.16 3.81
CA GLN A 33 -0.07 -5.30 4.99
C GLN A 33 1.36 -4.91 5.35
N ALA A 34 1.60 -3.61 5.46
CA ALA A 34 2.84 -3.00 5.90
C ALA A 34 3.04 -3.20 7.41
N VAL A 35 1.97 -2.98 8.16
CA VAL A 35 1.91 -3.14 9.61
C VAL A 35 0.65 -3.92 9.96
N ASN A 36 0.80 -4.95 10.77
CA ASN A 36 -0.30 -5.61 11.47
C ASN A 36 0.17 -5.92 12.88
N ALA A 37 0.01 -4.95 13.78
CA ALA A 37 0.49 -5.03 15.15
C ALA A 37 -0.37 -4.15 16.09
N PRO A 38 -0.46 -4.50 17.38
CA PRO A 38 -1.11 -3.66 18.36
C PRO A 38 -0.31 -2.38 18.63
N ASP A 39 -0.99 -1.25 18.73
CA ASP A 39 -0.40 0.00 19.21
C ASP A 39 -0.18 -0.03 20.73
N ILE A 40 0.42 1.03 21.27
CA ILE A 40 0.63 1.24 22.71
C ILE A 40 -0.68 1.18 23.53
N THR A 41 -1.84 1.42 22.91
CA THR A 41 -3.17 1.32 23.53
C THR A 41 -3.73 -0.10 23.52
N GLY A 42 -3.11 -1.03 22.78
CA GLY A 42 -3.61 -2.38 22.56
C GLY A 42 -4.56 -2.53 21.37
N ASP A 43 -4.86 -1.43 20.65
CA ASP A 43 -5.66 -1.48 19.43
C ASP A 43 -4.83 -2.06 18.27
N GLN A 44 -5.41 -2.99 17.52
CA GLN A 44 -4.74 -3.59 16.37
C GLN A 44 -4.73 -2.60 15.20
N ILE A 45 -3.54 -2.14 14.82
CA ILE A 45 -3.35 -1.26 13.68
C ILE A 45 -2.99 -2.11 12.47
N GLU A 46 -3.81 -1.99 11.43
CA GLU A 46 -3.56 -2.57 10.12
C GLU A 46 -3.30 -1.45 9.11
N VAL A 47 -2.12 -1.47 8.50
CA VAL A 47 -1.73 -0.51 7.46
C VAL A 47 -1.48 -1.29 6.16
N PRO A 48 -2.20 -1.02 5.06
CA PRO A 48 -1.95 -1.66 3.78
C PRO A 48 -0.64 -1.16 3.16
N THR A 49 0.08 -2.04 2.44
CA THR A 49 1.30 -1.67 1.72
C THR A 49 0.99 -0.92 0.42
N TYR A 50 -0.10 -1.30 -0.24
CA TYR A 50 -0.52 -0.73 -1.52
C TYR A 50 -1.94 -0.18 -1.45
N PHE A 51 -2.17 0.94 -2.12
CA PHE A 51 -3.49 1.50 -2.38
C PHE A 51 -3.93 1.13 -3.80
N VAL A 52 -5.11 0.53 -3.92
CA VAL A 52 -5.70 0.26 -5.24
C VAL A 52 -6.49 1.49 -5.66
N VAL A 53 -6.08 2.10 -6.77
CA VAL A 53 -6.75 3.24 -7.39
C VAL A 53 -7.28 2.83 -8.75
N GLU A 54 -8.41 3.43 -9.13
CA GLU A 54 -9.01 3.29 -10.46
C GLU A 54 -8.87 4.63 -11.16
N GLU A 55 -8.15 4.63 -12.28
CA GLU A 55 -7.89 5.78 -13.14
C GLU A 55 -9.10 6.08 -14.04
N PRO A 56 -9.20 7.31 -14.60
CA PRO A 56 -10.36 7.71 -15.41
C PRO A 56 -10.56 6.88 -16.68
N ASP A 57 -9.53 6.19 -17.16
CA ASP A 57 -9.59 5.24 -18.27
C ASP A 57 -10.09 3.83 -17.88
N GLY A 58 -10.33 3.61 -16.57
CA GLY A 58 -10.73 2.33 -16.00
C GLY A 58 -9.57 1.40 -15.64
N GLU A 59 -8.31 1.85 -15.78
CA GLU A 59 -7.15 1.08 -15.35
C GLU A 59 -7.06 1.03 -13.82
N LYS A 60 -6.78 -0.15 -13.26
CA LYS A 60 -6.55 -0.33 -11.82
C LYS A 60 -5.07 -0.41 -11.54
N LYS A 61 -4.57 0.48 -10.69
CA LYS A 61 -3.18 0.51 -10.25
C LYS A 61 -3.08 0.25 -8.76
N ALA A 62 -2.07 -0.53 -8.37
CA ALA A 62 -1.72 -0.74 -6.97
C ALA A 62 -0.47 0.10 -6.64
N LEU A 63 -0.69 1.24 -6.00
CA LEU A 63 0.34 2.23 -5.66
C LEU A 63 0.92 1.96 -4.27
N HIS A 64 2.24 1.84 -4.16
CA HIS A 64 2.94 1.60 -2.91
C HIS A 64 2.98 2.86 -2.05
N HIS A 65 2.54 2.77 -0.79
CA HIS A 65 2.38 3.93 0.10
C HIS A 65 3.65 4.81 0.27
N VAL A 66 4.84 4.22 0.28
CA VAL A 66 6.12 4.97 0.31
C VAL A 66 6.65 5.36 -1.07
N LYS A 67 6.78 4.42 -2.00
CA LYS A 67 7.48 4.67 -3.28
C LYS A 67 6.69 5.55 -4.23
N ASP A 68 5.38 5.39 -4.23
CA ASP A 68 4.48 6.01 -5.21
C ASP A 68 3.74 7.19 -4.56
N ALA A 69 4.32 7.82 -3.53
CA ALA A 69 3.70 8.91 -2.80
C ALA A 69 3.39 10.13 -3.68
N GLU A 70 4.23 10.40 -4.69
CA GLU A 70 3.98 11.45 -5.68
C GLU A 70 2.77 11.12 -6.55
N GLU A 71 2.70 9.90 -7.10
CA GLU A 71 1.58 9.42 -7.91
C GLU A 71 0.28 9.34 -7.09
N ILE A 72 0.34 8.90 -5.83
CA ILE A 72 -0.80 8.95 -4.92
C ILE A 72 -1.27 10.39 -4.72
N SER A 73 -0.33 11.33 -4.54
CA SER A 73 -0.66 12.75 -4.41
C SER A 73 -1.26 13.31 -5.70
N ASP A 74 -0.77 12.90 -6.86
CA ASP A 74 -1.31 13.24 -8.18
C ASP A 74 -2.73 12.71 -8.33
N VAL A 75 -2.96 11.43 -8.03
CA VAL A 75 -4.30 10.81 -8.05
C VAL A 75 -5.27 11.52 -7.12
N ILE A 76 -4.85 11.90 -5.90
CA ILE A 76 -5.70 12.66 -4.97
C ILE A 76 -6.01 14.06 -5.52
N ARG A 77 -5.03 14.71 -6.19
CA ARG A 77 -5.22 16.03 -6.80
C ARG A 77 -6.11 15.99 -8.03
N GLU A 78 -6.01 14.93 -8.83
CA GLU A 78 -6.84 14.69 -10.01
C GLU A 78 -8.25 14.26 -9.64
N ALA A 79 -8.40 13.45 -8.58
CA ALA A 79 -9.67 13.05 -8.00
C ALA A 79 -10.35 14.17 -7.17
N ARG A 80 -10.18 15.44 -7.57
CA ARG A 80 -10.91 16.57 -6.98
C ARG A 80 -12.40 16.26 -7.00
N VAL A 81 -13.05 16.48 -5.87
CA VAL A 81 -14.48 16.23 -5.73
C VAL A 81 -15.27 17.53 -5.83
N ASP A 82 -16.48 17.45 -6.39
CA ASP A 82 -17.45 18.53 -6.28
C ASP A 82 -18.00 18.68 -4.85
N GLU A 83 -18.85 19.69 -4.65
CA GLU A 83 -19.54 19.92 -3.37
C GLU A 83 -20.41 18.73 -2.92
N GLU A 84 -20.75 17.82 -3.83
CA GLU A 84 -21.52 16.60 -3.55
C GLU A 84 -20.62 15.38 -3.25
N GLY A 85 -19.30 15.54 -3.33
CA GLY A 85 -18.33 14.48 -3.05
C GLY A 85 -18.08 13.53 -4.23
N ASN A 86 -18.57 13.84 -5.43
CA ASN A 86 -18.31 13.04 -6.63
C ASN A 86 -16.97 13.41 -7.25
N ARG A 87 -16.21 12.41 -7.73
CA ARG A 87 -14.93 12.62 -8.41
C ARG A 87 -15.16 13.38 -9.73
N GLN A 88 -14.48 14.50 -9.89
CA GLN A 88 -14.53 15.32 -11.09
C GLN A 88 -13.15 15.36 -11.76
N TRP A 89 -13.13 14.89 -13.01
CA TRP A 89 -11.95 14.86 -13.87
C TRP A 89 -12.12 15.97 -14.92
N TRP A 90 -11.42 17.11 -14.76
CA TRP A 90 -11.37 18.20 -15.75
C TRP A 90 -10.00 18.88 -15.81
#